data_AF-A0A0F0DT90-F1
#
_entry.id   AF-A0A0F0DT90-F1
#
_cell.length_a   1.000
_cell.length_b   1.000
_cell.length_c   1.000
_cell.angle_alpha   90.00
_cell.angle_beta   90.00
_cell.angle_gamma   90.00
#
_symmetry.space_group_name_H-M   'P 1'
#
loop_
_entity.id
_entity.type
_entity.pdbx_description
1 polymer ?
#
loop_
_entity_poly.entity_id
_entity_poly.type
_entity_poly.pdbx_seq_one_letter_code
_entity_poly.pdbx_strand_id
1 'polypeptide(L)'
;MLLAVPREPLSLDSPVAEGDTQLVELIEDHASPDPFGVLVDARMREFVESLLGSMTPIDAMVLRLRFGIGGGGQYSHEEVARQTGMTTAQVRRAERQALQALRSSAQTSAAAWTFLVAED
;
A
#
# COMPACT_ATOMS: atom_id res chain seq x y z
N MET A 1 -36.08 -14.34 -16.78
CA MET A 1 -35.45 -13.99 -15.48
C MET A 1 -36.52 -13.36 -14.61
N LEU A 2 -37.13 -14.15 -13.72
CA LEU A 2 -38.12 -13.67 -12.76
C LEU A 2 -37.38 -12.71 -11.81
N LEU A 3 -37.86 -11.47 -11.74
CA LEU A 3 -37.30 -10.42 -10.91
C LEU A 3 -37.19 -10.89 -9.46
N ALA A 4 -36.02 -10.71 -8.86
CA ALA A 4 -35.84 -10.74 -7.43
C ALA A 4 -36.73 -9.65 -6.82
N VAL A 5 -37.97 -10.01 -6.47
CA VAL A 5 -38.84 -9.17 -5.66
C VAL A 5 -38.25 -9.22 -4.24
N PRO A 6 -37.78 -8.10 -3.68
CA PRO A 6 -37.30 -8.11 -2.31
C PRO A 6 -38.47 -8.48 -1.40
N ARG A 7 -38.27 -9.52 -0.57
CA ARG A 7 -39.19 -9.83 0.53
C ARG A 7 -39.22 -8.64 1.50
N GLU A 8 -40.29 -8.54 2.26
CA GLU A 8 -40.41 -7.54 3.34
C GLU A 8 -39.14 -7.55 4.21
N PRO A 9 -38.52 -6.38 4.49
CA PRO A 9 -37.27 -6.31 5.22
C PRO A 9 -37.45 -6.85 6.63
N LEU A 10 -36.56 -7.74 7.05
CA LEU A 10 -36.52 -8.26 8.42
C LEU A 10 -35.78 -7.27 9.34
N SER A 11 -36.22 -7.18 10.59
CA SER A 11 -35.54 -6.36 11.60
C SER A 11 -34.20 -6.97 11.98
N LEU A 12 -33.15 -6.15 11.99
CA LEU A 12 -31.79 -6.55 12.38
C LEU A 12 -31.66 -6.84 13.88
N ASP A 13 -32.55 -6.29 14.71
CA ASP A 13 -32.60 -6.53 16.16
C ASP A 13 -33.34 -7.84 16.52
N SER A 14 -33.85 -8.56 15.52
CA SER A 14 -34.57 -9.82 15.76
C SER A 14 -33.60 -10.89 16.28
N PRO A 15 -33.95 -11.63 17.34
CA PRO A 15 -33.11 -12.72 17.84
C PRO A 15 -33.06 -13.86 16.83
N VAL A 16 -31.90 -14.48 16.70
CA VAL A 16 -31.71 -15.71 15.92
C VAL A 16 -32.08 -16.89 16.82
N ALA A 17 -32.71 -17.93 16.24
CA ALA A 17 -33.52 -18.97 16.89
C ALA A 17 -32.97 -19.63 18.18
N GLU A 18 -31.66 -19.57 18.46
CA GLU A 18 -31.05 -20.10 19.68
C GLU A 18 -30.02 -19.12 20.26
N GLY A 19 -30.42 -18.31 21.25
CA GLY A 19 -29.54 -17.42 22.02
C GLY A 19 -29.95 -15.95 22.05
N ASP A 20 -29.10 -15.11 22.64
CA ASP A 20 -29.27 -13.64 22.69
C ASP A 20 -28.67 -12.94 21.45
N THR A 21 -28.18 -13.71 20.46
CA THR A 21 -27.56 -13.19 19.24
C THR A 21 -28.60 -12.58 18.31
N GLN A 22 -28.40 -11.32 17.96
CA GLN A 22 -29.26 -10.59 17.04
C GLN A 22 -28.84 -10.84 15.59
N LEU A 23 -29.77 -10.68 14.65
CA LEU A 23 -29.51 -10.84 13.22
C LEU A 23 -28.37 -9.91 12.75
N VAL A 24 -28.23 -8.72 13.33
CA VAL A 24 -27.15 -7.77 13.04
C VAL A 24 -25.75 -8.33 13.32
N GLU A 25 -25.61 -9.17 14.33
CA GLU A 25 -24.32 -9.73 14.76
C GLU A 25 -23.80 -10.82 13.81
N LEU A 26 -24.66 -11.35 12.93
CA LEU A 26 -24.29 -12.36 11.94
C LEU A 26 -23.97 -11.77 10.56
N ILE A 27 -24.19 -10.46 10.37
CA ILE A 27 -23.89 -9.79 9.10
C ILE A 27 -22.42 -9.39 9.12
N GLU A 28 -21.65 -10.01 8.22
CA GLU A 28 -20.26 -9.62 8.00
C GLU A 28 -20.18 -8.18 7.49
N ASP A 29 -19.38 -7.36 8.17
CA ASP A 29 -19.11 -6.00 7.72
C ASP A 29 -18.06 -6.01 6.60
N HIS A 30 -18.52 -6.14 5.36
CA HIS A 30 -17.67 -6.04 4.18
C HIS A 30 -17.06 -4.64 3.95
N ALA A 31 -17.49 -3.61 4.69
CA ALA A 31 -16.86 -2.30 4.67
C ALA A 31 -15.69 -2.20 5.67
N SER A 32 -15.57 -3.14 6.59
CA SER A 32 -14.45 -3.19 7.53
C SER A 32 -13.15 -3.60 6.81
N PRO A 33 -12.02 -2.92 7.07
CA PRO A 33 -10.75 -3.28 6.46
C PRO A 33 -10.24 -4.59 7.05
N ASP A 34 -9.75 -5.49 6.19
CA ASP A 34 -9.12 -6.74 6.60
C ASP A 34 -7.90 -6.48 7.51
N PRO A 35 -7.91 -6.98 8.77
CA PRO A 35 -6.79 -6.79 9.69
C PRO A 35 -5.45 -7.29 9.16
N PHE A 36 -5.44 -8.38 8.38
CA PHE A 36 -4.22 -8.90 7.78
C PHE A 36 -3.72 -7.97 6.67
N GLY A 37 -4.59 -7.53 5.77
CA GLY A 37 -4.28 -6.54 4.74
C GLY A 37 -3.72 -5.24 5.32
N VAL A 38 -4.32 -4.72 6.40
CA VAL A 38 -3.82 -3.52 7.10
C VAL A 38 -2.41 -3.73 7.64
N LEU A 39 -2.13 -4.89 8.25
CA LEU A 39 -0.80 -5.22 8.76
C LEU A 39 0.22 -5.35 7.62
N VAL A 40 -0.13 -6.03 6.54
CA VAL A 40 0.72 -6.21 5.35
C VAL A 40 1.11 -4.85 4.76
N ASP A 41 0.14 -3.95 4.60
CA ASP A 41 0.37 -2.59 4.10
C ASP A 41 1.30 -1.79 5.02
N ALA A 42 1.10 -1.87 6.33
CA ALA A 42 1.95 -1.19 7.31
C ALA A 42 3.40 -1.70 7.24
N ARG A 43 3.59 -3.02 7.18
CA ARG A 43 4.91 -3.65 7.08
C ARG A 43 5.61 -3.31 5.76
N MET A 44 4.85 -3.23 4.66
CA MET A 44 5.40 -2.83 3.38
C MET A 44 5.89 -1.38 3.40
N ARG A 45 5.13 -0.46 4.02
CA ARG A 45 5.57 0.94 4.20
C ARG A 45 6.86 1.03 5.03
N GLU A 46 6.93 0.31 6.16
CA GLU A 46 8.14 0.25 6.99
C GLU A 46 9.36 -0.27 6.21
N PHE A 47 9.16 -1.31 5.40
CA PHE A 47 10.21 -1.88 4.58
C PHE A 47 10.72 -0.89 3.53
N VAL A 48 9.82 -0.22 2.81
CA VAL A 48 10.19 0.83 1.84
C VAL A 48 10.93 1.98 2.52
N GLU A 49 10.48 2.44 3.69
CA GLU A 49 11.16 3.50 4.43
C GLU A 49 12.56 3.09 4.89
N SER A 50 12.74 1.84 5.34
CA SER A 50 14.06 1.29 5.68
C SER A 50 15.01 1.29 4.48
N LEU A 51 14.52 0.88 3.31
CA LEU A 51 15.30 0.90 2.07
C LEU A 51 15.69 2.33 1.66
N LEU A 52 14.75 3.27 1.70
CA LEU A 52 15.02 4.69 1.44
C LEU A 52 15.97 5.32 2.46
N GLY A 53 15.96 4.85 3.71
CA GLY A 53 16.91 5.29 4.75
C GLY A 53 18.35 4.82 4.51
N SER A 54 18.54 3.74 3.75
CA SER A 54 19.87 3.17 3.46
C SER A 54 20.62 3.82 2.29
N MET A 55 19.93 4.65 1.48
CA MET A 55 20.49 5.32 0.31
C MET A 55 20.88 6.76 0.59
N THR A 56 21.44 7.45 -0.41
CA THR A 56 21.81 8.86 -0.25
C THR A 56 20.54 9.73 -0.08
N PRO A 57 20.60 10.83 0.70
CA PRO A 57 19.44 11.69 0.91
C PRO A 57 18.83 12.24 -0.39
N ILE A 58 19.68 12.49 -1.40
CA ILE A 58 19.24 12.98 -2.71
C ILE A 58 18.49 11.89 -3.48
N ASP A 59 19.01 10.67 -3.51
CA ASP A 59 18.36 9.55 -4.19
C ASP A 59 17.00 9.22 -3.56
N ALA A 60 16.94 9.18 -2.22
CA ALA A 60 15.70 8.96 -1.48
C ALA A 60 14.68 10.08 -1.77
N MET A 61 15.11 11.34 -1.76
CA MET A 61 14.26 12.49 -2.08
C MET A 61 13.69 12.38 -3.51
N VAL A 62 14.52 12.07 -4.50
CA VAL A 62 14.09 11.91 -5.90
C VAL A 62 13.04 10.80 -6.02
N LEU A 63 13.25 9.65 -5.37
CA LEU A 63 12.28 8.56 -5.37
C LEU A 63 10.97 8.93 -4.67
N ARG A 64 11.05 9.58 -3.50
CA ARG A 64 9.85 10.05 -2.77
C ARG A 64 8.98 10.95 -3.63
N LEU A 65 9.57 11.93 -4.31
CA LEU A 65 8.84 12.84 -5.19
C LEU A 65 8.34 12.16 -6.49
N ARG A 66 9.15 11.30 -7.10
CA ARG A 66 8.74 10.60 -8.32
C ARG A 66 7.57 9.65 -8.10
N PHE A 67 7.55 8.95 -6.97
CA PHE A 67 6.60 7.88 -6.71
C PHE A 67 5.52 8.23 -5.67
N GLY A 68 5.57 9.40 -5.05
CA GLY A 68 4.57 9.84 -4.06
C GLY A 68 4.73 9.14 -2.70
N ILE A 69 5.93 8.65 -2.39
CA ILE A 69 6.19 7.93 -1.14
C ILE A 69 6.21 8.93 0.02
N GLY A 70 5.47 8.63 1.09
CA GLY A 70 5.31 9.52 2.24
C GLY A 70 4.08 10.44 2.17
N GLY A 71 3.13 10.17 1.28
CA GLY A 71 1.82 10.86 1.24
C GLY A 71 1.74 12.07 0.31
N GLY A 72 2.76 12.29 -0.52
CA GLY A 72 2.73 13.28 -1.59
C GLY A 72 2.19 12.71 -2.91
N GLY A 73 1.90 13.60 -3.87
CA GLY A 73 1.62 13.20 -5.25
C GLY A 73 2.89 12.76 -6.00
N GLN A 74 2.70 12.11 -7.14
CA GLN A 74 3.77 11.78 -8.07
C GLN A 74 4.08 13.01 -8.95
N TYR A 75 5.37 13.36 -9.08
CA TYR A 75 5.82 14.51 -9.86
C TYR A 75 6.69 14.10 -11.02
N SER A 76 6.45 14.58 -12.23
CA SER A 76 7.30 14.31 -13.42
C SER A 76 8.77 14.68 -13.19
N HIS A 77 9.68 14.15 -14.02
CA HIS A 77 11.11 14.50 -13.94
C HIS A 77 11.37 16.02 -13.97
N GLU A 78 10.60 16.75 -14.77
CA GLU A 78 10.72 18.21 -14.91
C GLU A 78 10.26 18.93 -13.63
N GLU A 79 9.17 18.47 -13.02
CA GLU A 79 8.68 19.02 -11.76
C GLU A 79 9.63 18.73 -10.60
N VAL A 80 10.20 17.53 -10.53
CA VAL A 80 11.21 17.19 -9.53
C VAL A 80 12.46 18.04 -9.74
N ALA A 81 12.95 18.17 -10.98
CA ALA A 81 14.08 19.03 -11.32
C ALA A 81 13.86 20.48 -10.86
N ARG A 82 12.65 21.01 -11.11
CA ARG A 82 12.26 22.35 -10.66
C ARG A 82 12.23 22.48 -9.13
N GLN A 83 11.74 21.48 -8.41
CA GLN A 83 11.66 21.51 -6.94
C GLN A 83 13.02 21.34 -6.26
N THR A 84 13.93 20.55 -6.85
CA THR A 84 15.24 20.24 -6.25
C THR A 84 16.38 21.15 -6.76
N GLY A 85 16.15 21.95 -7.80
CA GLY A 85 17.18 22.74 -8.46
C GLY A 85 18.14 21.90 -9.32
N MET A 86 17.82 20.62 -9.56
CA MET A 86 18.60 19.71 -10.40
C MET A 86 18.19 19.85 -11.87
N THR A 87 19.02 19.38 -12.79
CA THR A 87 18.60 19.19 -14.19
C THR A 87 17.79 17.91 -14.34
N THR A 88 16.92 17.85 -15.35
CA THR A 88 16.15 16.64 -15.69
C THR A 88 17.04 15.42 -15.89
N ALA A 89 18.23 15.60 -16.47
CA ALA A 89 19.21 14.53 -16.65
C ALA A 89 19.78 14.02 -15.31
N GLN A 90 20.04 14.93 -14.36
CA GLN A 90 20.49 14.57 -13.02
C GLN A 90 19.40 13.79 -12.26
N VAL A 91 18.13 14.22 -12.34
CA VAL A 91 17.01 13.48 -11.74
C VAL A 91 16.90 12.07 -12.32
N ARG A 92 16.95 11.92 -13.65
CA ARG A 92 16.95 10.59 -14.30
C ARG A 92 18.15 9.72 -13.92
N ARG A 93 19.31 10.32 -13.65
CA ARG A 93 20.50 9.60 -13.19
C ARG A 93 20.30 9.10 -11.76
N ALA A 94 19.88 9.98 -10.85
CA ALA A 94 19.61 9.66 -9.45
C ALA A 94 18.57 8.53 -9.35
N GLU A 95 17.45 8.64 -10.08
CA GLU A 95 16.41 7.61 -10.10
C GLU A 95 16.96 6.25 -10.56
N ARG A 96 17.69 6.20 -11.68
CA ARG A 96 18.24 4.93 -12.18
C ARG A 96 19.23 4.30 -11.20
N GLN A 97 20.10 5.12 -10.60
CA GLN A 97 21.08 4.67 -9.62
C GLN A 97 20.38 4.13 -8.36
N ALA A 98 19.39 4.86 -7.85
CA ALA A 98 18.61 4.47 -6.69
C ALA A 98 17.84 3.17 -6.93
N LEU A 99 17.15 3.04 -8.07
CA LEU A 99 16.42 1.82 -8.44
C LEU A 99 17.36 0.62 -8.64
N GLN A 100 18.58 0.85 -9.17
CA GLN A 100 19.57 -0.20 -9.28
C GLN A 100 20.06 -0.67 -7.91
N ALA A 101 20.37 0.26 -7.01
CA ALA A 101 20.76 -0.07 -5.64
C ALA A 101 19.66 -0.85 -4.91
N LEU A 102 18.40 -0.39 -5.03
CA LEU A 102 17.24 -1.07 -4.46
C LEU A 102 17.09 -2.51 -4.95
N ARG A 103 17.27 -2.76 -6.26
CA ARG A 103 17.22 -4.13 -6.81
C ARG A 103 18.27 -5.03 -6.17
N SER A 104 19.51 -4.56 -6.03
CA SER A 104 20.58 -5.33 -5.40
C SER A 104 20.35 -5.56 -3.90
N SER A 105 19.86 -4.54 -3.19
CA SER A 105 19.55 -4.65 -1.76
C SER A 105 18.34 -5.54 -1.47
N ALA A 106 17.29 -5.43 -2.28
CA ALA A 106 16.11 -6.30 -2.17
C ALA A 106 16.45 -7.76 -2.46
N GLN A 107 17.28 -8.04 -3.47
CA GLN A 107 17.74 -9.42 -3.76
C GLN A 107 18.54 -10.04 -2.62
N THR A 108 19.24 -9.22 -1.82
CA THR A 108 20.05 -9.67 -0.69
C THR A 108 19.24 -9.80 0.60
N SER A 109 18.13 -9.05 0.71
CA SER A 109 17.28 -9.07 1.89
C SER A 109 16.31 -10.24 1.86
N ALA A 110 16.53 -11.24 2.73
CA ALA A 110 15.66 -12.40 2.86
C ALA A 110 14.18 -12.02 3.07
N ALA A 111 13.90 -10.89 3.73
CA ALA A 111 12.55 -10.37 3.96
C ALA A 111 11.83 -9.92 2.68
N ALA A 112 12.56 -9.42 1.66
CA ALA A 112 11.97 -9.00 0.40
C ALA A 112 11.50 -10.20 -0.44
N TRP A 113 12.26 -11.29 -0.39
CA TRP A 113 11.87 -12.56 -1.02
C TRP A 113 10.68 -13.20 -0.32
N THR A 114 10.60 -13.15 1.03
CA THR A 114 9.42 -13.65 1.75
C THR A 114 8.14 -12.92 1.34
N PHE A 115 8.21 -11.60 1.13
CA PHE A 115 7.03 -10.82 0.72
C PHE A 115 6.63 -11.05 -0.75
N LEU A 116 7.60 -11.28 -1.65
CA LEU A 116 7.34 -11.52 -3.08
C LEU A 116 6.98 -12.98 -3.42
N VAL A 117 7.24 -13.92 -2.51
CA VAL A 117 7.01 -15.37 -2.71
C VAL A 117 5.89 -15.90 -1.83
N ALA A 118 5.32 -15.09 -0.93
CA ALA A 118 4.13 -15.46 -0.15
C ALA A 118 2.85 -15.29 -0.99
N GLU A 119 2.70 -16.13 -2.01
CA GLU A 119 1.39 -16.54 -2.51
C GLU A 119 1.29 -18.06 -2.32
N ASP A 120 0.55 -18.49 -1.30
CA ASP A 120 -0.10 -19.80 -1.16
C ASP A 120 -1.30 -19.65 -0.22
#